data_AF-A0A960PVD3-F1
#
_entry.id   AF-A0A960PVD3-F1
#
_cell.length_a   1.000
_cell.length_b   1.000
_cell.length_c   1.000
_cell.angle_alpha   90.00
_cell.angle_beta   90.00
_cell.angle_gamma   90.00
#
_symmetry.space_group_name_H-M   'P 1'
#
loop_
_entity.id
_entity.type
_entity.pdbx_description
1 polymer ?
#
loop_
_entity_poly.entity_id
_entity_poly.type
_entity_poly.pdbx_seq_one_letter_code
_entity_poly.pdbx_strand_id
1 'polypeptide(L)'
;MSTDARASNEELIGRSDINDIEAILAVAAEEGEENVRAVRDNADAIFTWDYEKGRRPALNKLYEKAKHSQWNGETDLDWSIEVDPLELVEMQRHSFGQTPETRAAQIAGTPFEKWGDKEFDQLGMESNNWMLSQFMHGE
;
A
#
# COMPACT_ATOMS: atom_id res chain seq x y z
N MET A 1 -10.20 -3.59 68.60
CA MET A 1 -9.83 -2.59 67.59
C MET A 1 -8.89 -3.29 66.62
N SER A 2 -9.33 -3.59 65.39
CA SER A 2 -8.46 -4.15 64.36
C SER A 2 -8.77 -3.43 63.06
N THR A 3 -7.96 -2.41 62.74
CA THR A 3 -7.97 -1.74 61.44
C THR A 3 -7.09 -2.55 60.52
N ASP A 4 -7.73 -3.26 59.59
CA ASP A 4 -7.09 -3.99 58.49
C ASP A 4 -6.46 -2.95 57.54
N ALA A 5 -5.15 -2.72 57.70
CA ALA A 5 -4.42 -1.80 56.84
C ALA A 5 -4.23 -2.46 55.47
N ARG A 6 -5.08 -2.07 54.51
CA ARG A 6 -4.91 -2.49 53.11
C ARG A 6 -3.60 -1.93 52.58
N ALA A 7 -2.75 -2.82 52.07
CA ALA A 7 -1.54 -2.42 51.36
C ALA A 7 -1.88 -1.43 50.24
N SER A 8 -1.04 -0.41 50.09
CA SER A 8 -1.20 0.65 49.10
C SER A 8 -0.90 0.15 47.69
N ASN A 9 -1.37 0.86 46.68
CA ASN A 9 -1.07 0.53 45.28
C ASN A 9 0.45 0.56 45.02
N GLU A 10 1.17 1.51 45.62
CA GLU A 10 2.63 1.59 45.52
C GLU A 10 3.29 0.29 46.00
N GLU A 11 2.83 -0.27 47.12
CA GLU A 11 3.34 -1.52 47.68
C GLU A 11 2.93 -2.76 46.87
N LEU A 12 1.76 -2.73 46.22
CA LEU A 12 1.19 -3.88 45.52
C LEU A 12 1.65 -3.99 44.06
N ILE A 13 1.78 -2.86 43.38
CA ILE A 13 2.02 -2.80 41.93
C ILE A 13 3.18 -1.87 41.55
N GLY A 14 3.90 -1.31 42.53
CA GLY A 14 5.06 -0.45 42.29
C GLY A 14 4.72 0.88 41.63
N ARG A 15 3.45 1.30 41.71
CA ARG A 15 2.97 2.58 41.18
C ARG A 15 1.80 3.11 42.00
N SER A 16 1.68 4.44 42.05
CA SER A 16 0.72 5.10 42.92
C SER A 16 -0.72 5.00 42.43
N ASP A 17 -0.91 5.01 41.11
CA ASP A 17 -2.22 4.89 40.48
C ASP A 17 -2.29 3.69 39.53
N ILE A 18 -3.47 3.05 39.50
CA ILE A 18 -3.71 1.87 38.67
C ILE A 18 -3.61 2.22 37.18
N ASN A 19 -3.99 3.42 36.78
CA ASN A 19 -4.02 3.90 35.40
C ASN A 19 -2.93 4.93 35.11
N ASP A 20 -1.80 4.89 35.84
CA ASP A 20 -0.63 5.71 35.51
C ASP A 20 -0.03 5.24 34.18
N ILE A 21 -0.48 5.84 33.09
CA ILE A 21 -0.12 5.46 31.72
C ILE A 21 1.39 5.61 31.50
N GLU A 22 2.01 6.65 32.05
CA GLU A 22 3.45 6.90 31.91
C GLU A 22 4.26 5.80 32.63
N ALA A 23 3.88 5.44 33.86
CA ALA A 23 4.52 4.34 34.59
C ALA A 23 4.27 2.97 33.93
N ILE A 24 3.09 2.75 33.34
CA ILE A 24 2.76 1.54 32.60
C ILE A 24 3.61 1.42 31.32
N LEU A 25 3.73 2.52 30.57
CA LEU A 25 4.50 2.55 29.32
C LEU A 25 6.00 2.54 29.57
N ALA A 26 6.48 3.05 30.71
CA ALA A 26 7.89 2.95 31.10
C ALA A 26 8.35 1.50 31.33
N VAL A 27 7.41 0.57 31.61
CA VAL A 27 7.65 -0.87 31.73
C VAL A 27 7.40 -1.61 30.39
N ALA A 28 6.92 -0.90 29.36
CA ALA A 28 6.63 -1.52 28.06
C ALA A 28 7.93 -2.01 27.42
N ALA A 29 8.10 -3.35 27.49
CA ALA A 29 9.07 -4.19 26.83
C ALA A 29 10.39 -3.49 26.46
N GLU A 30 11.38 -3.57 27.36
CA GLU A 30 12.76 -3.22 27.01
C GLU A 30 13.16 -3.90 25.68
N GLU A 31 13.79 -3.15 24.78
CA GLU A 31 14.34 -3.74 23.55
C GLU A 31 15.45 -4.72 23.94
N GLY A 32 15.24 -6.02 23.70
CA GLY A 32 16.20 -7.06 24.05
C GLY A 32 15.78 -8.44 23.56
N GLU A 33 16.75 -9.31 23.26
CA GLU A 33 16.51 -10.68 22.80
C GLU A 33 15.65 -11.50 23.78
N GLU A 34 15.65 -11.15 25.06
CA GLU A 34 14.82 -11.76 26.11
C GLU A 34 13.30 -11.62 25.89
N ASN A 35 12.88 -10.62 25.11
CA ASN A 35 11.49 -10.41 24.74
C ASN A 35 11.10 -11.11 23.41
N VAL A 36 12.05 -11.80 22.77
CA VAL A 36 11.79 -12.59 21.57
C VAL A 36 11.34 -14.00 21.95
N ARG A 37 10.07 -14.31 21.66
CA ARG A 37 9.52 -15.66 21.81
C ARG A 37 9.44 -16.33 20.44
N ALA A 38 10.31 -17.30 20.17
CA ALA A 38 10.13 -18.17 19.01
C ALA A 38 8.90 -19.05 19.22
N VAL A 39 7.88 -18.90 18.36
CA VAL A 39 6.69 -19.75 18.36
C VAL A 39 6.87 -20.81 17.28
N ARG A 40 6.60 -22.07 17.63
CA ARG A 40 6.61 -23.15 16.64
C ARG A 40 5.46 -22.96 15.66
N ASP A 41 5.80 -22.77 14.39
CA ASP A 41 4.83 -22.90 13.31
C ASP A 41 4.44 -24.38 13.17
N ASN A 42 3.13 -24.66 13.18
CA ASN A 42 2.57 -25.99 13.01
C ASN A 42 2.02 -26.20 11.59
N ALA A 43 2.42 -25.35 10.65
CA ALA A 43 2.15 -25.48 9.23
C ALA A 43 3.43 -25.80 8.44
N ASP A 44 3.28 -26.55 7.35
CA ASP A 44 4.37 -26.81 6.41
C ASP A 44 4.62 -25.58 5.53
N ALA A 45 5.89 -25.23 5.33
CA ALA A 45 6.30 -24.25 4.33
C ALA A 45 6.27 -24.90 2.94
N ILE A 46 5.39 -24.41 2.06
CA ILE A 46 5.21 -24.99 0.72
C ILE A 46 5.65 -24.00 -0.34
N PHE A 47 6.64 -24.38 -1.14
CA PHE A 47 7.09 -23.62 -2.30
C PHE A 47 6.53 -24.22 -3.60
N THR A 48 5.95 -23.39 -4.47
CA THR A 48 5.33 -23.84 -5.73
C THR A 48 5.54 -22.82 -6.84
N TRP A 49 5.69 -23.33 -8.06
CA TRP A 49 5.73 -22.55 -9.30
C TRP A 49 4.38 -22.57 -10.04
N ASP A 50 3.36 -23.16 -9.44
CA ASP A 50 2.01 -23.22 -10.00
C ASP A 50 1.26 -21.93 -9.62
N TYR A 51 1.18 -21.01 -10.58
CA TYR A 51 0.54 -19.70 -10.44
C TYR A 51 -0.97 -19.71 -10.79
N GLU A 52 -1.58 -20.89 -11.00
CA GLU A 52 -3.00 -20.98 -11.34
C GLU A 52 -3.89 -20.45 -10.19
N LYS A 53 -4.65 -19.37 -10.44
CA LYS A 53 -5.61 -18.83 -9.48
C LYS A 53 -6.65 -19.90 -9.14
N GLY A 54 -6.90 -20.13 -7.85
CA GLY A 54 -7.90 -21.12 -7.41
C GLY A 54 -7.37 -22.52 -7.17
N ARG A 55 -6.10 -22.80 -7.49
CA ARG A 55 -5.47 -24.10 -7.21
C ARG A 55 -5.57 -24.52 -5.75
N ARG A 56 -5.64 -23.55 -4.83
CA ARG A 56 -5.83 -23.75 -3.39
C ARG A 56 -7.11 -23.05 -2.90
N PRO A 57 -8.28 -23.71 -3.00
CA PRO A 57 -9.58 -23.09 -2.71
C PRO A 57 -9.70 -22.49 -1.30
N ALA A 58 -9.05 -23.09 -0.30
CA ALA A 58 -9.05 -22.57 1.07
C ALA A 58 -8.32 -21.23 1.19
N LEU A 59 -7.19 -21.05 0.49
CA LEU A 59 -6.46 -19.78 0.47
C LEU A 59 -7.25 -18.71 -0.29
N ASN A 60 -7.83 -19.07 -1.44
CA ASN A 60 -8.72 -18.17 -2.18
C ASN A 60 -9.88 -17.70 -1.31
N LYS A 61 -10.51 -18.59 -0.54
CA LYS A 61 -11.60 -18.20 0.37
C LYS A 61 -11.15 -17.20 1.45
N LEU A 62 -9.95 -17.37 2.01
CA LEU A 62 -9.39 -16.42 2.97
C LEU A 62 -9.10 -15.07 2.31
N TYR A 63 -8.51 -15.09 1.12
CA TYR A 63 -8.23 -13.90 0.32
C TYR A 63 -9.52 -13.11 -0.02
N GLU A 64 -10.54 -13.78 -0.54
CA GLU A 64 -11.83 -13.13 -0.86
C GLU A 64 -12.51 -12.57 0.40
N LYS A 65 -12.45 -13.28 1.54
CA LYS A 65 -12.99 -12.77 2.80
C LYS A 65 -12.25 -11.54 3.30
N ALA A 66 -10.92 -11.49 3.14
CA ALA A 66 -10.11 -10.35 3.57
C ALA A 66 -10.40 -9.10 2.73
N LYS A 67 -10.59 -9.26 1.42
CA LYS A 67 -10.91 -8.16 0.51
C LYS A 67 -12.29 -7.53 0.76
N HIS A 68 -13.26 -8.29 1.31
CA HIS A 68 -14.63 -7.80 1.42
C HIS A 68 -14.80 -6.52 2.27
N SER A 69 -13.96 -6.34 3.30
CA SER A 69 -13.96 -5.11 4.11
C SER A 69 -12.88 -4.10 3.68
N GLN A 70 -12.23 -4.35 2.54
CA GLN A 70 -11.29 -3.46 1.88
C GLN A 70 -11.86 -3.05 0.52
N TRP A 71 -11.04 -2.41 -0.31
CA TRP A 71 -11.38 -2.17 -1.70
C TRP A 71 -11.23 -3.48 -2.50
N ASN A 72 -12.32 -3.95 -3.11
CA ASN A 72 -12.35 -5.16 -3.92
C ASN A 72 -12.54 -4.83 -5.40
N GLY A 73 -11.44 -4.88 -6.16
CA GLY A 73 -11.46 -4.57 -7.58
C GLY A 73 -12.46 -5.40 -8.40
N GLU A 74 -12.81 -6.63 -7.99
CA GLU A 74 -13.77 -7.46 -8.75
C GLU A 74 -15.23 -6.98 -8.62
N THR A 75 -15.59 -6.34 -7.50
CA THR A 75 -16.99 -5.96 -7.20
C THR A 75 -17.21 -4.46 -7.17
N ASP A 76 -16.19 -3.69 -6.82
CA ASP A 76 -16.31 -2.25 -6.55
C ASP A 76 -16.00 -1.41 -7.79
N LEU A 77 -15.38 -2.02 -8.81
CA LEU A 77 -15.13 -1.40 -10.11
C LEU A 77 -16.11 -1.94 -11.14
N ASP A 78 -16.73 -1.03 -11.89
CA ASP A 78 -17.52 -1.38 -13.06
C ASP A 78 -16.61 -1.60 -14.27
N TRP A 79 -16.19 -2.85 -14.45
CA TRP A 79 -15.34 -3.28 -15.57
C TRP A 79 -16.02 -3.19 -16.94
N SER A 80 -17.32 -2.88 -17.00
CA SER A 80 -18.00 -2.65 -18.28
C SER A 80 -17.68 -1.28 -18.89
N ILE A 81 -17.12 -0.36 -18.08
CA ILE A 81 -16.67 0.94 -18.54
C ILE A 81 -15.40 0.75 -19.36
N GLU A 82 -15.46 1.10 -20.64
CA GLU A 82 -14.29 1.15 -21.51
C GLU A 82 -13.37 2.30 -21.08
N VAL A 83 -12.08 2.01 -20.96
CA VAL A 83 -11.05 3.00 -20.63
C VAL A 83 -10.19 3.17 -21.87
N ASP A 84 -10.22 4.35 -22.49
CA ASP A 84 -9.32 4.71 -23.59
C ASP A 84 -8.02 5.32 -23.03
N PRO A 85 -6.86 4.65 -23.21
CA PRO A 85 -5.59 5.19 -22.76
C PRO A 85 -5.22 6.51 -23.43
N LEU A 86 -5.72 6.82 -24.63
CA LEU A 86 -5.44 8.11 -25.30
C LEU A 86 -6.17 9.27 -24.65
N GLU A 87 -7.38 9.04 -24.14
CA GLU A 87 -8.11 10.04 -23.35
C GLU A 87 -7.32 10.43 -22.09
N LEU A 88 -6.66 9.45 -21.45
CA LEU A 88 -5.74 9.71 -20.34
C LEU A 88 -4.56 10.60 -20.75
N VAL A 89 -3.93 10.34 -21.90
CA VAL A 89 -2.82 11.15 -22.42
C VAL A 89 -3.29 12.59 -22.69
N GLU A 90 -4.47 12.76 -23.26
CA GLU A 90 -5.07 14.08 -23.51
C GLU A 90 -5.36 14.82 -22.19
N MET A 91 -5.99 14.17 -21.21
CA MET A 91 -6.25 14.73 -19.89
C MET A 91 -4.96 15.16 -19.17
N GLN A 92 -3.90 14.36 -19.25
CA GLN A 92 -2.60 14.71 -18.70
C GLN A 92 -2.00 15.94 -19.38
N ARG A 93 -2.03 15.99 -20.72
CA ARG A 93 -1.54 17.14 -21.50
C ARG A 93 -2.23 18.43 -21.09
N HIS A 94 -3.56 18.40 -20.95
CA HIS A 94 -4.34 19.55 -20.47
C HIS A 94 -3.98 19.94 -19.04
N SER A 95 -3.79 18.97 -18.15
CA SER A 95 -3.44 19.20 -16.74
C SER A 95 -2.08 19.87 -16.57
N PHE A 96 -1.11 19.59 -17.45
CA PHE A 96 0.19 20.25 -17.46
C PHE A 96 0.20 21.61 -18.16
N GLY A 97 -0.96 22.10 -18.63
CA GLY A 97 -1.10 23.40 -19.27
C GLY A 97 -0.33 23.53 -20.60
N GLN A 98 0.00 22.40 -21.23
CA GLN A 98 0.70 22.41 -22.51
C GLN A 98 -0.31 22.60 -23.65
N THR A 99 -0.25 23.78 -24.27
CA THR A 99 -0.88 24.02 -25.58
C THR A 99 0.06 23.62 -26.71
N PRO A 100 -0.44 23.36 -27.93
CA PRO A 100 0.42 23.12 -29.08
C PRO A 100 1.47 24.21 -29.31
N GLU A 101 1.12 25.48 -29.09
CA GLU A 101 2.00 26.64 -29.28
C GLU A 101 3.10 26.70 -28.21
N THR A 102 2.74 26.47 -26.95
CA THR A 102 3.71 26.46 -25.85
C THR A 102 4.67 25.28 -25.97
N ARG A 103 4.17 24.10 -26.37
CA ARG A 103 5.01 22.93 -26.66
C ARG A 103 5.96 23.20 -27.82
N ALA A 104 5.47 23.75 -28.94
CA ALA A 104 6.30 24.08 -30.10
C ALA A 104 7.44 25.06 -29.74
N ALA A 105 7.17 26.06 -28.90
CA ALA A 105 8.19 26.97 -28.41
C ALA A 105 9.24 26.27 -27.51
N GLN A 106 8.83 25.31 -26.67
CA GLN A 106 9.74 24.57 -25.78
C GLN A 106 10.69 23.62 -26.51
N ILE A 107 10.25 23.05 -27.63
CA ILE A 107 11.01 22.04 -28.38
C ILE A 107 11.79 22.61 -29.57
N ALA A 108 11.67 23.91 -29.85
CA ALA A 108 12.38 24.56 -30.96
C ALA A 108 13.91 24.37 -30.83
N GLY A 109 14.56 23.94 -31.92
CA GLY A 109 15.99 23.64 -31.94
C GLY A 109 16.38 22.30 -31.32
N THR A 110 15.41 21.51 -30.82
CA THR A 110 15.65 20.14 -30.33
C THR A 110 15.33 19.10 -31.39
N PRO A 111 15.77 17.83 -31.24
CA PRO A 111 15.37 16.75 -32.14
C PRO A 111 13.84 16.54 -32.23
N PHE A 112 13.09 16.99 -31.23
CA PHE A 112 11.63 16.86 -31.17
C PHE A 112 10.90 17.96 -31.96
N GLU A 113 11.58 18.99 -32.48
CA GLU A 113 10.94 20.09 -33.23
C GLU A 113 10.11 19.62 -34.43
N LYS A 114 10.45 18.46 -35.00
CA LYS A 114 9.76 17.88 -36.15
C LYS A 114 8.56 16.99 -35.78
N TRP A 115 8.31 16.78 -34.49
CA TRP A 115 7.24 15.91 -34.01
C TRP A 115 5.89 16.64 -34.05
N GLY A 116 4.86 15.91 -34.48
CA GLY A 116 3.46 16.34 -34.40
C GLY A 116 2.76 15.72 -33.19
N ASP A 117 1.45 15.94 -33.10
CA ASP A 117 0.64 15.42 -31.99
C ASP A 117 0.74 13.91 -31.83
N LYS A 118 0.75 13.18 -32.95
CA LYS A 118 0.81 11.71 -32.95
C LYS A 118 2.06 11.18 -32.27
N GLU A 119 3.24 11.74 -32.55
CA GLU A 119 4.48 11.30 -31.91
C GLU A 119 4.48 11.62 -30.41
N PHE A 120 3.93 12.76 -30.02
CA PHE A 120 3.80 13.13 -28.61
C PHE A 120 2.75 12.29 -27.87
N ASP A 121 1.65 11.92 -28.51
CA ASP A 121 0.64 11.02 -27.93
C ASP A 121 1.24 9.63 -27.70
N GLN A 122 1.99 9.11 -28.67
CA GLN A 122 2.71 7.86 -28.50
C GLN A 122 3.72 7.96 -27.35
N LEU A 123 4.50 9.05 -27.25
CA LEU A 123 5.43 9.24 -26.14
C LEU A 123 4.70 9.28 -24.79
N GLY A 124 3.56 9.97 -24.70
CA GLY A 124 2.72 9.99 -23.52
C GLY A 124 2.24 8.60 -23.13
N MET A 125 1.78 7.81 -24.10
CA MET A 125 1.35 6.43 -23.90
C MET A 125 2.48 5.56 -23.34
N GLU A 126 3.64 5.56 -24.00
CA GLU A 126 4.78 4.74 -23.59
C GLU A 126 5.33 5.18 -22.23
N SER A 127 5.30 6.48 -21.92
CA SER A 127 5.67 7.00 -20.61
C SER A 127 4.75 6.46 -19.51
N ASN A 128 3.44 6.41 -19.76
CA ASN A 128 2.48 5.83 -18.81
C ASN A 128 2.70 4.32 -18.65
N ASN A 129 2.86 3.58 -19.75
CA ASN A 129 3.14 2.14 -19.72
C ASN A 129 4.43 1.82 -18.93
N TRP A 130 5.49 2.59 -19.15
CA TRP A 130 6.74 2.42 -18.44
C TRP A 130 6.57 2.69 -16.93
N MET A 131 5.92 3.79 -16.55
CA MET A 131 5.66 4.12 -15.16
C MET A 131 4.83 3.03 -14.46
N LEU A 132 3.74 2.57 -15.10
CA LEU A 132 2.90 1.50 -14.57
C LEU A 132 3.70 0.20 -14.42
N SER A 133 4.59 -0.11 -15.37
CA SER A 133 5.47 -1.27 -15.26
C SER A 133 6.42 -1.16 -14.05
N GLN A 134 6.96 0.03 -13.75
CA GLN A 134 7.77 0.23 -12.55
C GLN A 134 6.96 0.05 -11.27
N PHE A 135 5.73 0.57 -11.23
CA PHE A 135 4.84 0.42 -10.09
C PHE A 135 4.48 -1.06 -9.85
N MET A 136 4.04 -1.76 -10.89
CA MET A 136 3.59 -3.16 -10.79
C MET A 136 4.70 -4.17 -10.48
N HIS A 137 5.98 -3.83 -10.74
CA HIS A 137 7.11 -4.66 -10.31
C HIS A 137 7.63 -4.30 -8.92
N GLY A 138 7.30 -3.10 -8.42
CA GLY A 138 7.77 -2.59 -7.14
C GLY A 138 6.90 -2.98 -5.94
N GLU A 139 5.60 -3.24 -6.19
CA GLU A 139 4.66 -3.85 -5.23
C GLU A 139 4.62 -5.38 -5.36
#